data_AF-A0A7N0TMQ0-F1
#
_entry.id   AF-A0A7N0TMQ0-F1
#
_cell.length_a   1.000
_cell.length_b   1.000
_cell.length_c   1.000
_cell.angle_alpha   90.00
_cell.angle_beta   90.00
_cell.angle_gamma   90.00
#
_symmetry.space_group_name_H-M   'P 1'
#
loop_
_entity.id
_entity.type
_entity.pdbx_description
1 polymer ?
#
loop_
_entity_poly.entity_id
_entity_poly.type
_entity_poly.pdbx_seq_one_letter_code
_entity_poly.pdbx_strand_id
1 'polypeptide(L)'
;MFYVRDLLRRMKIGGVEMKREALVSLNEAMVEDERYVKVVVEDEDLVNVLVRSLDSADSGVQENCLKVLSLIAGFDKFRYATEPLPVGPLIRVLESGRELGKEVVIRCLMKLTANSDIACSVSAQGGVTTLLEICSNGD
;
A
#
# COMPACT_ATOMS: atom_id res chain seq x y z
N MET A 1 14.76 5.56 -16.24
CA MET A 1 13.31 5.25 -16.38
C MET A 1 13.00 3.84 -16.89
N PHE A 2 13.81 3.22 -17.77
CA PHE A 2 13.55 1.84 -18.23
C PHE A 2 13.55 0.80 -17.11
N TYR A 3 14.40 0.99 -16.09
CA TYR A 3 14.51 0.09 -14.93
C TYR A 3 13.18 -0.10 -14.18
N VAL A 4 12.56 1.00 -13.70
CA VAL A 4 11.28 0.89 -12.99
C VAL A 4 10.19 0.32 -13.87
N ARG A 5 10.07 0.75 -15.14
CA ARG A 5 9.06 0.19 -16.07
C ARG A 5 9.22 -1.32 -16.28
N ASP A 6 10.45 -1.84 -16.25
CA ASP A 6 10.70 -3.29 -16.27
C ASP A 6 10.20 -3.96 -14.98
N LEU A 7 10.51 -3.40 -13.81
CA LEU A 7 9.99 -3.88 -12.51
C LEU A 7 8.45 -3.89 -12.50
N LEU A 8 7.81 -2.85 -13.04
CA LEU A 8 6.34 -2.77 -13.15
C LEU A 8 5.77 -3.89 -14.01
N ARG A 9 6.42 -4.22 -15.14
CA ARG A 9 6.02 -5.35 -15.99
C ARG A 9 6.17 -6.69 -15.28
N ARG A 10 7.28 -6.90 -14.56
CA ARG A 10 7.49 -8.10 -13.74
C ARG A 10 6.42 -8.24 -12.65
N MET A 11 6.00 -7.14 -12.04
CA MET A 11 4.89 -7.15 -11.09
C MET A 11 3.54 -7.53 -11.73
N LYS A 12 3.28 -7.09 -12.96
CA LYS A 12 2.02 -7.39 -13.68
C LYS A 12 1.94 -8.84 -14.16
N ILE A 13 3.05 -9.42 -14.63
CA ILE A 13 3.06 -10.69 -15.39
C ILE A 13 3.84 -11.81 -14.68
N GLY A 14 4.72 -11.48 -13.73
CA GLY A 14 5.58 -12.43 -13.04
C GLY A 14 4.85 -13.30 -12.01
N GLY A 15 5.45 -14.46 -11.71
CA GLY A 15 5.04 -15.32 -10.59
C GLY A 15 5.34 -14.68 -9.23
N VAL A 16 4.93 -15.34 -8.14
CA VAL A 16 5.04 -14.81 -6.77
C VAL A 16 6.47 -14.38 -6.41
N GLU A 17 7.48 -15.19 -6.73
CA GLU A 17 8.90 -14.88 -6.52
C GLU A 17 9.33 -13.63 -7.30
N MET A 18 9.03 -13.58 -8.60
CA MET A 18 9.34 -12.41 -9.44
C MET A 18 8.65 -11.14 -8.96
N LYS A 19 7.39 -11.24 -8.49
CA LYS A 19 6.67 -10.10 -7.90
C LYS A 19 7.37 -9.62 -6.64
N ARG A 20 7.75 -10.55 -5.77
CA ARG A 20 8.43 -10.24 -4.51
C ARG A 20 9.75 -9.50 -4.78
N GLU A 21 10.60 -10.05 -5.64
CA GLU A 21 11.87 -9.39 -6.01
C GLU A 21 11.63 -8.02 -6.65
N ALA A 22 10.69 -7.93 -7.59
CA ALA A 22 10.37 -6.67 -8.24
C ALA A 22 9.86 -5.61 -7.25
N LEU A 23 9.08 -6.00 -6.25
CA LEU A 23 8.58 -5.13 -5.19
C LEU A 23 9.68 -4.67 -4.23
N VAL A 24 10.61 -5.54 -3.87
CA VAL A 24 11.79 -5.18 -3.06
C VAL A 24 12.61 -4.13 -3.80
N SER A 25 13.00 -4.41 -5.05
CA SER A 25 13.78 -3.47 -5.85
C SER A 25 13.04 -2.17 -6.17
N LEU A 26 11.70 -2.22 -6.29
CA LEU A 26 10.89 -1.01 -6.48
C LEU A 26 10.88 -0.15 -5.22
N ASN A 27 10.73 -0.76 -4.04
CA ASN A 27 10.79 -0.05 -2.76
C ASN A 27 12.14 0.63 -2.58
N GLU A 28 13.25 -0.08 -2.79
CA GLU A 28 14.60 0.49 -2.70
C GLU A 28 14.75 1.68 -3.64
N ALA A 29 14.38 1.51 -4.92
CA ALA A 29 14.44 2.59 -5.89
C ALA A 29 13.60 3.81 -5.47
N MET A 30 12.38 3.59 -4.97
CA MET A 30 11.48 4.67 -4.51
C MET A 30 12.01 5.40 -3.27
N VAL A 31 12.75 4.72 -2.40
CA VAL A 31 13.42 5.33 -1.24
C VAL A 31 14.65 6.13 -1.69
N GLU A 32 15.38 5.63 -2.69
CA GLU A 32 16.54 6.33 -3.26
C GLU A 32 16.15 7.59 -4.05
N ASP A 33 15.07 7.54 -4.84
CA ASP A 33 14.64 8.67 -5.68
C ASP A 33 13.10 8.79 -5.75
N GLU A 34 12.59 9.90 -5.22
CA GLU A 34 11.16 10.23 -5.19
C GLU A 34 10.50 10.29 -6.59
N ARG A 35 11.28 10.45 -7.66
CA ARG A 35 10.76 10.49 -9.03
C ARG A 35 10.10 9.17 -9.40
N TYR A 36 10.57 8.06 -8.85
CA TYR A 36 9.94 6.76 -9.07
C TYR A 36 8.59 6.64 -8.37
N VAL A 37 8.41 7.30 -7.22
CA VAL A 37 7.12 7.39 -6.54
C VAL A 37 6.08 8.04 -7.44
N LYS A 38 6.45 9.14 -8.12
CA LYS A 38 5.58 9.81 -9.10
C LYS A 38 5.23 8.88 -10.26
N VAL A 39 6.20 8.17 -10.83
CA VAL A 39 5.94 7.21 -11.92
C VAL A 39 4.93 6.13 -11.51
N VAL A 40 5.06 5.60 -10.29
CA VAL A 40 4.12 4.59 -9.76
C VAL A 40 2.73 5.18 -9.57
N VAL A 41 2.62 6.39 -9.01
CA VAL A 41 1.33 7.05 -8.75
C VAL A 41 0.63 7.48 -10.03
N GLU A 42 1.37 7.69 -11.12
CA GLU A 42 0.83 8.03 -12.43
C GLU A 42 0.34 6.82 -13.25
N ASP A 43 0.65 5.59 -12.83
CA ASP A 43 0.22 4.35 -13.48
C ASP A 43 -0.93 3.71 -12.67
N GLU A 44 -2.18 4.09 -12.99
CA GLU A 44 -3.38 3.61 -12.27
C GLU A 44 -3.50 2.08 -12.27
N ASP A 45 -3.18 1.44 -13.39
CA ASP A 45 -3.14 -0.02 -13.49
C ASP A 45 -2.17 -0.65 -12.49
N LEU A 46 -1.00 -0.03 -12.29
CA LEU A 46 -0.03 -0.50 -11.31
C LEU A 46 -0.54 -0.33 -9.90
N VAL A 47 -1.13 0.82 -9.58
CA VAL A 47 -1.71 1.08 -8.26
C VAL A 47 -2.78 0.03 -7.95
N ASN A 48 -3.63 -0.31 -8.92
CA ASN A 48 -4.62 -1.37 -8.77
C ASN A 48 -3.96 -2.76 -8.55
N VAL A 49 -2.87 -3.07 -9.27
CA VAL A 49 -2.10 -4.31 -9.07
C VAL A 49 -1.51 -4.38 -7.65
N LEU A 50 -1.00 -3.27 -7.11
CA LEU A 50 -0.49 -3.18 -5.75
C LEU A 50 -1.59 -3.44 -4.71
N VAL A 51 -2.75 -2.79 -4.88
CA VAL A 51 -3.92 -2.99 -4.02
C VAL A 51 -4.36 -4.45 -4.04
N ARG A 52 -4.47 -5.06 -5.22
CA ARG A 52 -4.84 -6.49 -5.36
C ARG A 52 -3.81 -7.44 -4.76
N SER A 53 -2.55 -7.01 -4.70
CA SER A 53 -1.46 -7.82 -4.14
C SER A 53 -1.42 -7.79 -2.61
N LEU A 54 -2.23 -6.93 -1.96
CA LEU A 54 -2.47 -6.98 -0.51
C LEU A 54 -3.16 -8.27 -0.06
N ASP A 55 -4.01 -8.85 -0.90
CA ASP A 55 -4.67 -10.15 -0.65
C ASP A 55 -3.76 -11.34 -1.02
N SER A 56 -2.47 -11.13 -1.31
CA SER A 56 -1.55 -12.23 -1.59
C SER A 56 -1.31 -13.07 -0.33
N ALA A 57 -1.37 -14.40 -0.48
CA ALA A 57 -1.00 -15.34 0.58
C ALA A 57 0.52 -15.31 0.89
N ASP A 58 1.33 -14.75 0.00
CA ASP A 58 2.75 -14.58 0.23
C ASP A 58 3.02 -13.34 1.08
N SER A 59 3.45 -13.55 2.32
CA SER A 59 3.77 -12.47 3.26
C SER A 59 4.84 -11.51 2.74
N GLY A 60 5.78 -11.97 1.91
CA GLY A 60 6.81 -11.13 1.31
C GLY A 60 6.23 -10.18 0.26
N VAL A 61 5.36 -10.68 -0.62
CA VAL A 61 4.63 -9.85 -1.58
C VAL A 61 3.74 -8.84 -0.86
N GLN A 62 2.92 -9.30 0.10
CA GLN A 62 2.00 -8.45 0.85
C GLN A 62 2.74 -7.32 1.58
N GLU A 63 3.81 -7.63 2.30
CA GLU A 63 4.56 -6.63 3.08
C GLU A 63 5.24 -5.58 2.17
N ASN A 64 5.87 -6.02 1.08
CA ASN A 64 6.50 -5.07 0.17
C ASN A 64 5.47 -4.22 -0.60
N CYS A 65 4.30 -4.77 -0.92
CA CYS A 65 3.19 -3.99 -1.46
C CYS A 65 2.72 -2.90 -0.50
N LEU A 66 2.56 -3.22 0.79
CA LEU A 66 2.19 -2.25 1.82
C LEU A 66 3.20 -1.10 1.91
N LYS A 67 4.50 -1.39 1.84
CA LYS A 67 5.55 -0.36 1.86
C LYS A 67 5.42 0.59 0.67
N VAL A 68 5.25 0.07 -0.54
CA VAL A 68 5.04 0.89 -1.76
C VAL A 68 3.79 1.75 -1.60
N LEU A 69 2.67 1.14 -1.17
CA LEU A 69 1.41 1.86 -0.94
C LEU A 69 1.57 2.97 0.08
N SER A 70 2.29 2.75 1.18
CA SER A 70 2.56 3.76 2.20
C SER A 70 3.37 4.96 1.66
N LEU A 71 4.23 4.73 0.67
CA LEU A 71 4.98 5.80 0.00
C LEU A 71 4.09 6.63 -0.91
N ILE A 72 3.16 6.01 -1.64
CA ILE A 72 2.28 6.70 -2.60
C ILE A 72 0.95 7.20 -1.98
N ALA A 73 0.56 6.73 -0.80
CA ALA A 73 -0.71 7.08 -0.15
C ALA A 73 -0.86 8.57 0.20
N GLY A 74 0.26 9.31 0.25
CA GLY A 74 0.25 10.76 0.50
C GLY A 74 -0.03 11.61 -0.75
N PHE A 75 -0.23 11.01 -1.92
CA PHE A 75 -0.44 11.73 -3.17
C PHE A 75 -1.92 11.69 -3.57
N ASP A 76 -2.50 12.83 -3.98
CA ASP A 76 -3.90 12.89 -4.44
C ASP A 76 -4.21 11.93 -5.59
N LYS A 77 -3.26 11.73 -6.52
CA LYS A 77 -3.41 10.78 -7.63
C LYS A 77 -3.65 9.34 -7.16
N PHE A 78 -3.04 8.93 -6.05
CA PHE A 78 -3.29 7.60 -5.48
C PHE A 78 -4.76 7.44 -5.13
N ARG A 79 -5.37 8.46 -4.51
CA ARG A 79 -6.80 8.46 -4.16
C ARG A 79 -7.68 8.28 -5.41
N TYR A 80 -7.43 9.03 -6.47
CA TYR A 80 -8.19 8.91 -7.72
C TYR A 80 -8.03 7.54 -8.37
N ALA A 81 -6.82 6.96 -8.31
CA ALA A 81 -6.55 5.63 -8.84
C ALA A 81 -7.19 4.50 -8.01
N THR A 82 -7.50 4.75 -6.75
CA THR A 82 -8.06 3.75 -5.82
C THR A 82 -9.43 4.18 -5.29
N GLU A 83 -10.39 4.46 -6.16
CA GLU A 83 -11.78 4.69 -5.75
C GLU A 83 -12.65 3.47 -6.13
N PRO A 84 -13.26 2.75 -5.17
CA PRO A 84 -13.25 3.00 -3.72
C PRO A 84 -11.89 2.66 -3.05
N LEU A 85 -11.57 3.40 -1.99
CA LEU A 85 -10.32 3.24 -1.23
C LEU A 85 -10.13 1.79 -0.77
N PRO A 86 -8.90 1.27 -0.75
CA PRO A 86 -8.60 -0.12 -0.42
C PRO A 86 -8.62 -0.36 1.10
N VAL A 87 -9.58 0.23 1.80
CA VAL A 87 -9.72 0.15 3.27
C VAL A 87 -9.99 -1.28 3.72
N GLY A 88 -10.83 -2.04 2.99
CA GLY A 88 -11.11 -3.44 3.30
C GLY A 88 -9.86 -4.33 3.33
N PRO A 89 -9.06 -4.38 2.24
CA PRO A 89 -7.77 -5.07 2.23
C PRO A 89 -6.81 -4.59 3.32
N LEU A 90 -6.74 -3.28 3.58
CA LEU A 90 -5.90 -2.73 4.64
C LEU A 90 -6.33 -3.19 6.03
N ILE A 91 -7.63 -3.20 6.34
CA ILE A 91 -8.16 -3.73 7.62
C ILE A 91 -7.85 -5.22 7.76
N ARG A 92 -8.01 -6.02 6.70
CA ARG A 92 -7.68 -7.46 6.75
C ARG A 92 -6.21 -7.73 7.02
N VAL A 93 -5.31 -6.91 6.45
CA VAL A 93 -3.88 -6.96 6.79
C VAL A 93 -3.67 -6.58 8.25
N LEU A 94 -4.42 -5.63 8.78
CA LEU A 94 -4.35 -5.24 10.18
C LEU A 94 -4.79 -6.37 11.13
N GLU A 95 -5.84 -7.10 10.76
CA GLU A 95 -6.40 -8.22 11.53
C GLU A 95 -5.53 -9.49 11.43
N SER A 96 -5.00 -9.79 10.24
CA SER A 96 -4.23 -11.02 9.98
C SER A 96 -2.70 -10.85 10.03
N GLY A 97 -2.22 -9.60 10.02
CA GLY A 97 -0.82 -9.27 9.75
C GLY A 97 0.11 -9.40 10.94
N ARG A 98 1.39 -9.63 10.63
CA ARG A 98 2.52 -9.51 11.55
C ARG A 98 2.71 -8.04 11.95
N GLU A 99 3.38 -7.78 13.07
CA GLU A 99 3.54 -6.42 13.62
C GLU A 99 4.05 -5.38 12.62
N LEU A 100 5.00 -5.78 11.75
CA LEU A 100 5.52 -4.92 10.67
C LEU A 100 4.45 -4.50 9.65
N GLY A 101 3.53 -5.41 9.29
CA GLY A 101 2.43 -5.11 8.39
C GLY A 101 1.44 -4.14 9.02
N LYS A 102 1.19 -4.27 10.33
CA LYS A 102 0.28 -3.40 11.08
C LYS A 102 0.78 -1.95 11.10
N GLU A 103 2.05 -1.72 11.46
CA GLU A 103 2.62 -0.36 11.51
C GLU A 103 2.54 0.34 10.14
N VAL A 104 2.86 -0.38 9.07
CA VAL A 104 2.83 0.17 7.71
C VAL A 104 1.40 0.47 7.26
N VAL A 105 0.44 -0.40 7.56
CA VAL A 105 -0.99 -0.13 7.30
C VAL A 105 -1.47 1.10 8.05
N ILE A 106 -1.14 1.23 9.33
CA ILE A 106 -1.53 2.39 10.15
C ILE A 106 -0.98 3.67 9.54
N ARG A 107 0.31 3.68 9.16
CA ARG A 107 0.94 4.83 8.49
C ARG A 107 0.25 5.16 7.17
N CYS A 108 -0.12 4.13 6.40
CA CYS A 108 -0.85 4.28 5.14
C CYS A 108 -2.23 4.91 5.39
N LEU A 109 -2.98 4.39 6.36
CA LEU A 109 -4.28 4.91 6.76
C LEU A 109 -4.18 6.34 7.32
N MET A 110 -3.19 6.65 8.14
CA MET A 110 -2.96 8.01 8.66
C MET A 110 -2.71 9.02 7.54
N LYS A 111 -1.92 8.66 6.53
CA LYS A 111 -1.70 9.53 5.36
C LYS A 111 -2.99 9.74 4.56
N LEU A 112 -3.84 8.72 4.48
CA LEU A 112 -5.14 8.81 3.82
C LEU A 112 -6.15 9.63 4.66
N THR A 113 -6.22 9.44 5.98
CA THR A 113 -7.16 10.14 6.88
C THR A 113 -6.77 11.57 7.21
N ALA A 114 -5.54 12.00 6.89
CA ALA A 114 -5.14 13.41 6.95
C ALA A 114 -6.03 14.33 6.09
N ASN A 115 -6.80 13.77 5.14
CA ASN A 115 -7.88 14.45 4.43
C ASN A 115 -9.25 14.11 5.03
N SER A 116 -10.03 15.13 5.39
CA SER A 116 -11.31 15.01 6.12
C SER A 116 -12.37 14.12 5.45
N ASP A 117 -12.38 14.06 4.12
CA ASP A 117 -13.30 13.20 3.34
C ASP A 117 -13.05 11.70 3.59
N ILE A 118 -11.79 11.31 3.78
CA ILE A 118 -11.39 9.91 3.93
C ILE A 118 -11.58 9.43 5.38
N ALA A 119 -11.38 10.33 6.35
CA ALA A 119 -11.72 10.06 7.75
C ALA A 119 -13.18 9.59 7.91
N CYS A 120 -14.09 10.12 7.09
CA CYS A 120 -15.48 9.70 7.04
C CYS A 120 -15.65 8.25 6.49
N SER A 121 -15.00 7.91 5.38
CA SER A 121 -15.05 6.54 4.82
C SER A 121 -14.42 5.48 5.74
N VAL A 122 -13.29 5.80 6.37
CA VAL A 122 -12.64 4.91 7.34
C VAL A 122 -13.53 4.72 8.58
N SER A 123 -14.20 5.78 9.05
CA SER A 123 -15.19 5.68 10.14
C SER A 123 -16.39 4.82 9.76
N ALA A 124 -16.91 4.97 8.53
CA ALA A 124 -18.06 4.22 8.04
C ALA A 124 -17.79 2.72 7.89
N GLN A 125 -16.52 2.32 7.69
CA GLN A 125 -16.11 0.93 7.52
C GLN A 125 -15.54 0.29 8.81
N GLY A 126 -15.68 0.93 9.97
CA GLY A 126 -15.24 0.38 11.26
C GLY A 126 -13.75 0.55 11.54
N GLY A 127 -13.00 1.25 10.69
CA GLY A 127 -11.56 1.44 10.85
C GLY A 127 -11.16 2.31 12.05
N VAL A 128 -12.07 3.11 12.60
CA VAL A 128 -11.85 3.89 13.83
C VAL A 128 -11.64 2.97 15.04
N THR A 129 -12.42 1.89 15.16
CA THR A 129 -12.28 0.93 16.26
C THR A 129 -10.93 0.22 16.17
N THR A 130 -10.52 -0.22 14.98
CA THR A 130 -9.25 -0.91 14.78
C THR A 130 -8.04 0.01 14.94
N LEU A 131 -8.15 1.29 14.56
CA LEU A 131 -7.12 2.30 14.84
C LEU A 131 -7.00 2.61 16.35
N LEU A 132 -8.13 2.69 17.07
CA LEU A 132 -8.16 2.91 18.53
C LEU A 132 -7.59 1.73 19.33
N GLU A 133 -7.91 0.49 18.92
CA GLU A 133 -7.36 -0.71 19.54
C GLU A 133 -5.83 -0.76 19.40
N ILE A 134 -5.26 -0.35 18.26
CA ILE A 134 -3.81 -0.35 18.10
C ILE A 134 -3.14 0.80 18.85
N CYS A 135 -3.74 1.99 18.89
CA CYS A 135 -3.24 3.08 19.75
C CYS A 135 -3.29 2.70 21.24
N SER A 136 -4.19 1.81 21.65
CA SER A 136 -4.29 1.34 23.04
C SER A 136 -3.35 0.18 23.37
N ASN A 137 -2.78 -0.49 22.36
CA ASN A 137 -1.93 -1.67 22.53
C ASN A 137 -0.43 -1.38 22.26
N GLY A 138 -0.05 -0.10 22.24
CA GLY A 138 1.32 0.39 22.05
C GLY A 138 1.98 0.90 23.34
N ASP A 139 1.92 0.12 24.42
CA ASP A 139 2.75 0.30 25.62
C ASP A 139 3.85 -0.79 25.67
#